data_AF-A0A962A026-F1
#
_entry.id   AF-A0A962A026-F1
#
_cell.length_a   1.000
_cell.length_b   1.000
_cell.length_c   1.000
_cell.angle_alpha   90.00
_cell.angle_beta   90.00
_cell.angle_gamma   90.00
#
_symmetry.space_group_name_H-M   'P 1'
#
loop_
_entity.id
_entity.type
_entity.pdbx_description
1 polymer ?
#
loop_
_entity_poly.entity_id
_entity_poly.type
_entity_poly.pdbx_seq_one_letter_code
_entity_poly.pdbx_strand_id
1 'polypeptide(L)' 'QKTEAEMLRTPNFGRKSLNEIKEVLASMGLHLGMEVPNWPPDNIEELAKRFEDQF' A
#
# COMPACT_ATOMS: atom_id res chain seq x y z
N GLN A 1 -2.38 3.11 -9.30
CA GLN A 1 -1.75 1.90 -8.73
C GLN A 1 -0.29 1.88 -9.22
N LYS A 2 0.71 1.69 -8.34
CA LYS A 2 2.15 1.72 -8.73
C LYS A 2 2.66 0.30 -8.96
N THR A 3 3.48 0.14 -9.99
CA THR A 3 4.17 -1.11 -10.32
C THR A 3 5.45 -1.27 -9.51
N GLU A 4 5.94 -2.51 -9.41
CA GLU A 4 7.20 -2.83 -8.73
C GLU A 4 8.39 -2.05 -9.30
N ALA A 5 8.45 -1.91 -10.62
CA ALA A 5 9.49 -1.17 -11.32
C ALA A 5 9.48 0.32 -10.97
N GLU A 6 8.30 0.91 -10.75
CA GLU A 6 8.18 2.29 -10.31
C GLU A 6 8.60 2.47 -8.85
N MET A 7 8.28 1.50 -7.98
CA MET A 7 8.69 1.54 -6.58
C MET A 7 10.21 1.44 -6.43
N LEU A 8 10.86 0.57 -7.21
CA LEU A 8 12.33 0.44 -7.21
C LEU A 8 13.09 1.67 -7.75
N ARG A 9 12.39 2.61 -8.38
CA ARG A 9 12.96 3.91 -8.79
C ARG A 9 12.90 4.96 -7.68
N THR A 10 12.14 4.72 -6.61
CA THR A 10 12.05 5.65 -5.48
C THR A 10 13.37 5.67 -4.70
N PRO A 11 13.93 6.86 -4.39
CA PRO A 11 15.14 6.97 -3.58
C PRO A 11 15.00 6.23 -2.25
N ASN A 12 16.06 5.52 -1.84
CA ASN A 12 16.10 4.70 -0.61
C ASN A 12 15.10 3.54 -0.56
N PHE A 13 14.39 3.25 -1.66
CA PHE A 13 13.49 2.12 -1.75
C PHE A 13 14.16 0.98 -2.54
N GLY A 14 14.44 -0.13 -1.84
CA GLY A 14 15.17 -1.26 -2.42
C GLY A 14 14.35 -2.54 -2.54
N ARG A 15 15.00 -3.60 -3.05
CA ARG A 15 14.40 -4.95 -3.14
C ARG A 15 13.93 -5.49 -1.79
N LYS A 16 14.65 -5.18 -0.70
CA LYS A 16 14.27 -5.57 0.66
C LYS A 16 12.93 -4.95 1.06
N SER A 17 12.81 -3.62 0.94
CA SER A 17 11.57 -2.89 1.21
C SER A 17 10.41 -3.37 0.32
N LEU A 18 10.68 -3.68 -0.95
CA LEU A 18 9.69 -4.25 -1.86
C LEU A 18 9.19 -5.62 -1.37
N ASN A 19 10.10 -6.50 -0.95
CA ASN A 19 9.75 -7.83 -0.45
C ASN A 19 8.95 -7.75 0.86
N GLU A 20 9.34 -6.88 1.78
CA GLU A 20 8.60 -6.65 3.03
C GLU A 20 7.15 -6.23 2.73
N ILE A 21 6.94 -5.30 1.80
CA ILE A 21 5.58 -4.89 1.38
C ILE A 21 4.81 -6.07 0.76
N LYS A 22 5.46 -6.87 -0.09
CA LYS A 22 4.82 -8.04 -0.70
C LYS A 22 4.41 -9.08 0.35
N GLU A 23 5.25 -9.33 1.34
CA GLU A 23 4.96 -10.28 2.42
C GLU A 23 3.77 -9.81 3.26
N VAL A 24 3.71 -8.52 3.60
CA VAL A 24 2.57 -7.93 4.33
C VAL A 24 1.29 -8.04 3.50
N LEU A 25 1.32 -7.67 2.21
CA LEU A 25 0.15 -7.81 1.33
C LEU A 25 -0.29 -9.27 1.20
N ALA A 26 0.65 -10.20 1.04
CA ALA A 26 0.36 -11.62 0.93
C ALA A 26 -0.33 -12.17 2.20
N SER A 27 0.05 -11.69 3.39
CA SER A 27 -0.62 -12.05 4.65
C SER A 27 -2.08 -11.63 4.71
N MET A 28 -2.46 -10.61 3.92
CA MET A 28 -3.83 -10.12 3.78
C MET A 28 -4.55 -10.73 2.56
N GLY A 29 -3.90 -11.64 1.83
CA GLY A 29 -4.41 -12.21 0.58
C GLY A 29 -4.38 -11.25 -0.61
N LEU A 30 -3.59 -10.19 -0.54
CA LEU A 30 -3.45 -9.15 -1.57
C LEU A 30 -2.12 -9.27 -2.30
N HIS A 31 -2.02 -8.66 -3.48
CA HIS A 31 -0.75 -8.53 -4.21
C HIS A 31 -0.60 -7.16 -4.86
N LEU A 32 0.65 -6.74 -5.12
CA LEU A 32 0.92 -5.55 -5.91
C LEU A 32 0.33 -5.73 -7.32
N GLY A 33 -0.23 -4.66 -7.88
CA GLY A 33 -0.90 -4.72 -9.17
C GLY A 33 -2.36 -5.20 -9.14
N MET A 34 -2.90 -5.61 -7.99
CA MET A 34 -4.28 -6.11 -7.87
C MET A 34 -5.32 -5.00 -8.01
N GLU A 35 -6.27 -5.15 -8.93
CA GLU A 35 -7.48 -4.32 -8.95
C GLU A 35 -8.40 -4.71 -7.79
N VAL A 36 -8.66 -3.76 -6.89
CA VAL A 36 -9.57 -3.94 -5.76
C VAL A 36 -10.84 -3.15 -6.06
N PRO A 37 -12.00 -3.82 -6.25
CA PRO A 37 -13.27 -3.14 -6.50
C PRO A 37 -13.62 -2.20 -5.36
N ASN A 38 -14.16 -1.01 -5.67
CA ASN A 38 -14.59 -0.01 -4.69
C ASN A 38 -13.46 0.46 -3.74
N TRP A 39 -12.21 0.40 -4.20
CA TRP A 39 -11.07 1.02 -3.53
C TRP A 39 -10.66 2.30 -4.27
N PRO A 40 -10.41 3.43 -3.57
CA PRO A 40 -10.51 3.60 -2.12
C PRO A 40 -11.95 3.59 -1.60
N PRO A 41 -12.18 3.21 -0.32
CA PRO A 41 -13.50 3.29 0.30
C PRO A 41 -13.99 4.75 0.40
N ASP A 42 -15.30 4.97 0.30
CA ASP A 42 -15.90 6.32 0.35
C ASP A 42 -15.58 7.07 1.66
N ASN A 43 -15.33 6.34 2.75
CA ASN A 43 -15.01 6.89 4.07
C ASN A 43 -13.50 7.03 4.34
N ILE A 44 -12.65 6.97 3.33
CA ILE A 44 -11.18 7.03 3.51
C ILE A 44 -10.72 8.31 4.22
N GLU A 45 -11.33 9.46 3.93
CA GLU A 45 -10.98 10.74 4.58
C GLU A 45 -11.33 10.74 6.08
N GLU A 46 -12.47 10.17 6.46
CA GLU A 46 -12.87 10.06 7.87
C GLU A 46 -11.97 9.10 8.64
N LEU A 47 -11.62 7.96 8.03
CA LEU A 47 -10.67 7.00 8.61
C LEU A 47 -9.31 7.66 8.82
N ALA A 48 -8.77 8.33 7.81
CA ALA A 48 -7.48 9.02 7.90
C ALA A 48 -7.47 10.04 9.05
N LYS A 49 -8.51 10.89 9.14
CA LYS A 49 -8.64 11.88 10.20
C LYS A 49 -8.68 11.26 11.60
N ARG A 50 -9.43 10.17 11.79
CA ARG A 50 -9.48 9.46 13.08
C ARG A 50 -8.13 8.89 13.49
N PHE A 51 -7.32 8.43 12.54
CA PHE A 51 -5.97 7.94 12.82
C PHE A 51 -5.00 9.08 13.13
N GLU A 52 -5.05 10.20 12.40
CA GLU A 52 -4.23 11.38 12.68
C GLU A 52 -4.53 11.98 14.06
N ASP A 53 -5.80 12.03 14.46
CA ASP A 53 -6.22 12.53 15.78
C ASP A 53 -5.80 11.59 16.95
N GLN A 54 -5.40 10.34 16.66
CA GLN A 54 -4.96 9.35 17.65
C GLN A 54 -3.45 9.37 17.95
N PHE A 55 -2.64 10.10 17.16
CA PHE A 55 -1.18 10.21 17.30
C PHE A 55 -0.75 11.64 17.63
#